data_AF-A0A6C0DWP0-F1
#
_entry.id   AF-A0A6C0DWP0-F1
#
_cell.length_a   1.000
_cell.length_b   1.000
_cell.length_c   1.000
_cell.angle_alpha   90.00
_cell.angle_beta   90.00
_cell.angle_gamma   90.00
#
_symmetry.space_group_name_H-M   'P 1'
#
loop_
_entity.id
_entity.type
_entity.pdbx_description
1 polymer ?
#
loop_
_entity_poly.entity_id
_entity_poly.type
_entity_poly.pdbx_seq_one_letter_code
_entity_poly.pdbx_strand_id
1 'polypeptide(L)'
;MIVDYYANSVYNQLLNNCYNFINKSCLDIGTRSGANCVNLVKVGASSVVGIDIDSSRFHEMWANNKITLLHLFSFKTRILI
;
A
#
# COMPACT_ATOMS: atom_id res chain seq x y z
N MET A 1 -16.11 0.03 -1.68
CA MET A 1 -15.14 0.69 -0.79
C MET A 1 -14.74 -0.37 0.23
N ILE A 2 -13.46 -0.77 0.31
CA ILE A 2 -13.01 -1.65 1.40
C ILE A 2 -13.24 -0.88 2.70
N VAL A 3 -14.16 -1.33 3.54
CA VAL A 3 -14.42 -0.73 4.85
C VAL A 3 -13.49 -1.39 5.85
N ASP A 4 -12.21 -1.04 5.77
CA ASP A 4 -11.26 -1.39 6.82
C ASP A 4 -11.28 -0.26 7.86
N TYR A 5 -11.82 -0.55 9.05
CA TYR A 5 -11.93 0.42 10.15
C TYR A 5 -10.58 1.06 10.47
N TYR A 6 -9.49 0.29 10.38
CA TYR A 6 -8.14 0.79 10.65
C TYR A 6 -7.67 1.77 9.56
N ALA A 7 -8.05 1.57 8.30
CA ALA A 7 -7.67 2.44 7.20
C ALA A 7 -8.22 3.87 7.39
N ASN A 8 -9.39 4.04 8.00
CA ASN A 8 -9.94 5.38 8.23
C ASN A 8 -9.17 6.15 9.32
N SER A 9 -8.75 5.46 10.38
CA SER A 9 -7.90 6.07 11.42
C SER A 9 -6.53 6.47 10.86
N VAL A 10 -5.92 5.61 10.06
CA VAL A 10 -4.64 5.90 9.37
C VAL A 10 -4.81 7.07 8.41
N TYR A 11 -5.91 7.15 7.66
CA TYR A 11 -6.16 8.27 6.75
C TYR A 11 -6.12 9.63 7.47
N ASN A 12 -6.74 9.75 8.65
CA ASN A 12 -6.70 11.00 9.41
C ASN A 12 -5.28 11.37 9.87
N GLN A 13 -4.46 10.39 10.25
CA GLN A 13 -3.06 10.63 10.62
C GLN A 13 -2.22 11.07 9.41
N LEU A 14 -2.45 10.46 8.25
CA LEU A 14 -1.81 10.85 6.99
C LEU A 14 -2.25 12.25 6.56
N LEU A 15 -3.52 12.61 6.75
CA LEU A 15 -4.05 13.92 6.41
C LEU A 15 -3.35 15.04 7.20
N ASN A 16 -3.13 14.83 8.50
CA ASN A 16 -2.40 15.78 9.36
C ASN A 16 -0.93 15.98 8.94
N ASN A 17 -0.37 15.05 8.17
CA ASN A 17 1.02 15.06 7.71
C ASN A 17 1.11 15.03 6.17
N CYS A 18 0.06 15.45 5.47
CA CYS A 18 -0.08 15.23 4.02
C CYS A 18 1.07 15.83 3.21
N TYR A 19 1.66 16.93 3.68
CA TYR A 19 2.80 17.60 3.06
C TYR A 19 4.03 16.69 2.86
N ASN A 20 4.18 15.64 3.66
CA ASN A 20 5.27 14.66 3.50
C ASN A 20 5.06 13.72 2.31
N PHE A 21 3.84 13.63 1.79
CA PHE A 21 3.45 12.67 0.76
C PHE A 21 3.11 13.33 -0.57
N ILE A 22 2.72 14.61 -0.57
CA ILE A 22 2.35 15.34 -1.80
C ILE A 22 3.46 15.25 -2.85
N ASN A 23 3.10 14.75 -4.04
CA ASN A 23 3.99 14.54 -5.18
C ASN A 23 5.17 13.57 -4.92
N LYS A 24 5.14 12.81 -3.82
CA LYS A 24 6.14 11.79 -3.50
C LYS A 24 5.72 10.41 -3.95
N SER A 25 6.70 9.58 -4.25
CA SER A 25 6.51 8.14 -4.42
C SER A 25 6.62 7.47 -3.07
N CYS A 26 5.68 6.58 -2.74
CA CYS A 26 5.60 5.93 -1.44
C CYS A 26 5.75 4.42 -1.55
N LEU A 27 6.30 3.80 -0.51
CA LEU A 27 6.38 2.35 -0.33
C LEU A 27 5.55 1.98 0.90
N ASP A 28 4.61 1.05 0.74
CA ASP A 28 3.77 0.51 1.82
C ASP A 28 4.10 -0.97 2.02
N ILE A 29 4.68 -1.32 3.16
CA ILE A 29 5.14 -2.68 3.48
C ILE A 29 4.10 -3.35 4.38
N GLY A 30 3.66 -4.55 4.00
CA GLY A 30 2.55 -5.22 4.67
C GLY A 30 1.20 -4.61 4.25
N THR A 31 1.07 -4.29 2.96
CA THR A 31 -0.07 -3.53 2.44
C THR A 31 -1.40 -4.31 2.47
N ARG A 32 -1.32 -5.63 2.58
CA ARG A 32 -2.42 -6.60 2.62
C ARG A 32 -3.38 -6.47 1.44
N SER A 33 -4.38 -5.61 1.52
CA SER A 33 -5.36 -5.36 0.45
C SER A 33 -5.08 -4.07 -0.32
N GLY A 34 -4.04 -3.30 0.01
CA GLY A 34 -3.76 -2.01 -0.63
C GLY A 34 -4.58 -0.84 -0.07
N ALA A 35 -5.35 -1.02 1.00
CA ALA A 35 -6.22 0.03 1.54
C ALA A 35 -5.44 1.30 1.96
N ASN A 36 -4.26 1.13 2.55
CA ASN A 36 -3.39 2.26 2.91
C ASN A 36 -2.72 2.90 1.70
N CYS A 37 -2.40 2.12 0.65
CA CYS A 37 -1.93 2.68 -0.62
C CYS A 37 -2.95 3.66 -1.20
N VAL A 38 -4.25 3.34 -1.13
CA VAL A 38 -5.31 4.25 -1.56
C VAL A 38 -5.32 5.53 -0.72
N ASN A 39 -5.12 5.42 0.59
CA ASN A 39 -5.06 6.59 1.47
C ASN A 39 -3.86 7.48 1.19
N LEU A 40 -2.69 6.90 0.89
CA LEU A 40 -1.49 7.64 0.46
C LEU A 40 -1.74 8.42 -0.83
N VAL A 41 -2.40 7.81 -1.82
CA VAL A 41 -2.81 8.52 -3.05
C VAL A 41 -3.79 9.66 -2.73
N LYS A 42 -4.79 9.42 -1.86
CA LYS A 42 -5.78 10.45 -1.47
C LYS A 42 -5.13 11.67 -0.82
N VAL A 43 -4.06 11.49 -0.03
CA VAL A 43 -3.34 12.62 0.60
C VAL A 43 -2.28 13.24 -0.33
N GLY A 44 -2.15 12.77 -1.57
CA GLY A 44 -1.38 13.45 -2.62
C GLY A 44 -0.13 12.72 -3.13
N ALA A 45 0.09 11.46 -2.74
CA ALA A 45 1.19 10.68 -3.32
C ALA A 45 1.09 10.60 -4.86
N SER A 46 2.22 10.77 -5.54
CA SER A 46 2.30 10.68 -7.01
C SER A 46 2.26 9.23 -7.48
N SER A 47 2.86 8.32 -6.72
CA SER A 47 2.78 6.88 -6.92
C SER A 47 2.92 6.13 -5.59
N VAL A 48 2.39 4.91 -5.52
CA VAL A 48 2.54 4.05 -4.36
C VAL A 48 2.83 2.62 -4.81
N VAL A 49 3.87 2.03 -4.24
CA VAL A 49 4.13 0.59 -4.36
C VAL A 49 3.73 -0.06 -3.04
N GLY A 50 2.77 -0.97 -3.09
CA GLY A 50 2.39 -1.80 -1.95
C GLY A 50 3.04 -3.17 -2.08
N ILE A 51 3.72 -3.63 -1.03
CA ILE A 51 4.32 -4.97 -0.99
C ILE A 51 3.70 -5.78 0.14
N ASP A 52 3.36 -7.03 -0.13
CA ASP A 52 2.93 -7.99 0.89
C ASP A 52 3.41 -9.41 0.55
N ILE A 53 3.61 -10.21 1.60
CA ILE A 53 3.90 -11.64 1.48
C ILE A 53 2.63 -12.46 1.22
N ASP A 54 1.45 -11.89 1.52
CA ASP A 54 0.14 -12.49 1.28
C ASP A 54 -0.64 -11.62 0.28
N SER A 55 -0.61 -12.02 -0.98
CA SER A 55 -1.35 -11.36 -2.04
C SER A 55 -2.80 -11.82 -2.17
N SER A 56 -3.31 -12.67 -1.26
CA SER A 56 -4.66 -13.25 -1.37
C SER A 56 -5.75 -12.20 -1.46
N ARG A 57 -5.52 -10.99 -0.91
CA ARG A 57 -6.49 -9.89 -0.85
C ARG A 57 -6.24 -8.75 -1.83
N PHE A 58 -5.26 -8.85 -2.73
CA PHE A 58 -4.97 -7.78 -3.71
C PHE A 58 -6.16 -7.53 -4.65
N HIS A 59 -6.94 -8.55 -4.94
CA HIS A 59 -8.14 -8.46 -5.78
C HIS A 59 -9.25 -7.60 -5.18
N GLU A 60 -9.21 -7.30 -3.87
CA GLU A 60 -10.17 -6.41 -3.22
C GLU A 60 -9.92 -4.93 -3.58
N MET A 61 -8.69 -4.60 -4.01
CA MET A 61 -8.31 -3.24 -4.38
C MET A 61 -8.93 -2.82 -5.71
N TRP A 62 -9.56 -1.65 -5.73
CA TRP A 62 -10.00 -1.04 -6.99
C TRP A 62 -8.82 -0.56 -7.82
N ALA A 63 -8.94 -0.68 -9.15
CA ALA A 63 -7.92 -0.24 -10.08
C ALA A 63 -7.59 1.26 -9.87
N ASN A 64 -6.33 1.55 -9.60
CA ASN A 64 -5.79 2.90 -9.49
C ASN A 64 -4.44 2.93 -10.20
N ASN A 65 -4.31 3.75 -11.23
CA ASN A 65 -3.10 3.83 -12.06
C ASN A 65 -1.86 4.34 -11.32
N LYS A 66 -2.02 4.89 -10.11
CA LYS A 66 -0.92 5.33 -9.26
C LYS A 66 -0.42 4.25 -8.30
N ILE A 67 -1.10 3.11 -8.19
CA ILE A 67 -0.79 2.06 -7.22
C ILE A 67 -0.30 0.82 -7.97
N THR A 68 0.85 0.30 -7.54
CA THR A 68 1.37 -1.00 -7.98
C THR A 68 1.44 -1.93 -6.77
N LEU A 69 0.83 -3.11 -6.85
CA LEU A 69 0.90 -4.11 -5.79
C LEU A 69 1.85 -5.25 -6.19
N LEU A 70 2.80 -5.59 -5.33
CA LEU A 70 3.78 -6.65 -5.56
C LEU A 70 3.68 -7.72 -4.46
N HIS A 71 3.58 -8.97 -4.89
CA HIS A 71 3.69 -10.12 -4.00
C HIS A 71 5.17 -10.44 -3.77
N LEU A 72 5.61 -10.37 -2.52
CA LEU A 72 6.92 -10.86 -2.12
C LEU A 72 6.87 -12.39 -2.11
N PHE A 73 7.29 -13.00 -3.22
CA PHE A 73 7.60 -14.42 -3.19
C PHE A 73 8.64 -14.66 -2.09
N SER A 74 8.32 -15.56 -1.15
CA SER A 74 9.34 -16.09 -0.25
C SER A 74 10.45 -16.68 -1.12
N PHE A 75 11.55 -15.94 -1.25
CA PHE A 75 12.81 -16.49 -1.73
C PHE A 75 13.21 -17.55 -0.71
N LYS A 76 12.76 -18.80 -0.93
CA LYS A 76 13.50 -19.97 -0.47
C LYS A 76 14.79 -20.02 -1.27
N THR A 77 15.70 -19.07 -1.02
CA THR A 77 17.08 -19.19 -1.42
C THR A 77 17.61 -20.38 -0.63
N ARG A 78 17.64 -21.55 -1.28
CA ARG A 78 18.51 -22.64 -0.84
C ARG A 78 19.91 -22.06 -0.93
N ILE A 79 20.41 -21.54 0.20
CA ILE A 79 21.86 -21.43 0.38
C ILE A 79 22.33 -22.87 0.47
N LEU A 80 22.76 -23.42 -0.67
CA LEU A 80 23.65 -24.55 -0.71
C LEU A 80 25.01 -24.02 -0.22
N ILE A 81 25.29 -24.27 1.05
CA ILE A 81 26.65 -24.19 1.62
C ILE A 81 27.30 -25.55 1.43
#